data_AF-A0A160VBJ0-F1
#
_entry.id   AF-A0A160VBJ0-F1
#
_cell.length_a   1.000
_cell.length_b   1.000
_cell.length_c   1.000
_cell.angle_alpha   90.00
_cell.angle_beta   90.00
_cell.angle_gamma   90.00
#
_symmetry.space_group_name_H-M   'P 1'
#
loop_
_entity.id
_entity.type
_entity.pdbx_description
1 polymer ?
#
loop_
_entity_poly.entity_id
_entity_poly.type
_entity_poly.pdbx_seq_one_letter_code
_entity_poly.pdbx_strand_id
1 'polypeptide(L)' 'MGDPMLAAVQGGVVILHPSSGSIMGGIGVSGLAAQEDEDLAKIGLKAMKL' A
#
# COMPACT_ATOMS: atom_id res chain seq x y z
N MET A 1 21.61 11.05 -2.63
CA MET A 1 20.77 10.68 -3.78
C MET A 1 19.87 9.53 -3.33
N GLY A 2 18.55 9.63 -3.54
CA GLY A 2 17.60 8.59 -3.15
C GLY A 2 17.57 7.42 -4.13
N ASP A 3 16.85 6.36 -3.78
CA ASP A 3 16.59 5.23 -4.69
C ASP A 3 15.60 5.69 -5.79
N PRO A 4 15.95 5.61 -7.08
CA PRO A 4 15.07 6.01 -8.17
C PRO A 4 13.81 5.14 -8.29
N MET A 5 13.79 3.96 -7.66
CA MET A 5 12.65 3.06 -7.63
C MET A 5 11.69 3.35 -6.48
N LEU A 6 11.99 4.33 -5.62
CA LEU A 6 11.14 4.70 -4.49
C LEU A 6 10.31 5.94 -4.79
N ALA A 7 9.00 5.80 -4.61
CA ALA A 7 8.06 6.93 -4.55
C ALA A 7 7.68 7.19 -3.09
N ALA A 8 8.23 8.26 -2.50
CA ALA A 8 7.95 8.66 -1.11
C ALA A 8 6.67 9.50 -1.00
N VAL A 9 5.56 8.97 -1.51
CA VAL A 9 4.23 9.62 -1.52
C VAL A 9 3.15 8.65 -1.04
N GLN A 10 1.99 9.17 -0.64
CA GLN A 10 0.82 8.35 -0.32
C GLN A 10 0.33 7.58 -1.56
N GLY A 11 -0.31 6.43 -1.34
CA GLY A 11 -0.72 5.48 -2.39
C GLY A 11 -0.18 4.06 -2.20
N GLY A 12 0.80 3.89 -1.31
CA GLY A 12 1.34 2.59 -0.91
C GLY A 12 0.78 2.11 0.43
N VAL A 13 0.33 0.85 0.50
CA VAL A 13 -0.03 0.17 1.77
C VAL A 13 0.68 -1.17 1.90
N VAL A 14 1.06 -1.51 3.13
CA VAL A 14 1.74 -2.78 3.45
C VAL A 14 0.69 -3.85 3.76
N ILE A 15 0.88 -5.04 3.21
CA ILE A 15 0.10 -6.23 3.58
C ILE A 15 0.85 -6.95 4.69
N LEU A 16 0.21 -7.08 5.84
CA LEU A 16 0.75 -7.79 7.00
C LEU A 16 -0.04 -9.08 7.24
N HIS A 17 0.65 -10.14 7.63
CA HIS A 17 -0.01 -11.35 8.11
C HIS A 17 -0.73 -11.03 9.42
N PRO A 18 -2.03 -11.35 9.54
CA PRO A 18 -2.89 -10.93 10.66
C PRO A 18 -2.35 -11.41 12.02
N SER A 19 -1.88 -12.65 12.10
CA SER A 19 -1.45 -13.26 13.38
C SER A 19 0.03 -13.06 13.70
N SER A 20 0.93 -13.12 12.71
CA SER A 20 2.37 -13.06 12.92
C SER A 20 2.95 -11.65 12.72
N GLY A 21 2.19 -10.71 12.15
CA GLY A 21 2.68 -9.38 11.79
C GLY A 21 3.75 -9.38 10.69
N SER A 22 3.99 -10.52 10.04
CA SER A 22 5.00 -10.64 8.99
C SER A 22 4.60 -9.85 7.75
N ILE A 23 5.55 -9.18 7.09
CA ILE A 23 5.31 -8.50 5.82
C ILE A 23 5.07 -9.54 4.72
N MET A 24 3.90 -9.50 4.09
CA MET A 24 3.53 -10.40 3.00
C MET A 24 3.63 -9.75 1.62
N GLY A 25 3.69 -8.42 1.56
CA GLY A 25 3.79 -7.65 0.33
C GLY A 25 3.30 -6.22 0.51
N GLY A 26 2.90 -5.59 -0.60
CA GLY A 26 2.30 -4.26 -0.58
C GLY A 26 1.38 -4.04 -1.78
N ILE A 27 0.48 -3.07 -1.65
CA ILE A 27 -0.39 -2.57 -2.71
C ILE A 27 0.06 -1.15 -3.03
N GLY A 28 0.34 -0.88 -4.30
CA GLY A 28 0.61 0.47 -4.80
C GLY A 28 -0.49 0.89 -5.76
N VAL A 29 -1.11 2.03 -5.49
CA VAL A 29 -2.10 2.68 -6.37
C VAL A 29 -1.54 4.04 -6.78
N SER A 30 -1.75 4.39 -8.04
CA SER A 30 -1.39 5.69 -8.59
C SER A 30 -2.35 6.06 -9.70
N GLY A 31 -2.82 7.31 -9.72
CA GLY A 31 -3.65 7.82 -10.81
C GLY A 31 -4.57 8.99 -10.43
N LEU A 32 -4.77 9.24 -9.14
CA LEU A 32 -5.60 10.33 -8.61
C LEU A 32 -4.79 11.24 -7.67
N ALA A 33 -5.44 11.94 -6.74
CA ALA A 33 -4.72 12.59 -5.65
C ALA A 33 -4.12 11.52 -4.71
N ALA A 34 -2.97 11.84 -4.09
CA ALA A 34 -2.23 10.88 -3.27
C ALA A 34 -3.06 10.26 -2.13
N GLN A 35 -3.99 11.03 -1.55
CA GLN A 35 -4.92 10.53 -0.53
C GLN A 35 -5.95 9.55 -1.11
N GLU A 36 -6.48 9.83 -2.30
CA GLU A 36 -7.45 8.97 -2.98
C GLU A 36 -6.80 7.64 -3.39
N ASP A 37 -5.55 7.69 -3.87
CA ASP A 37 -4.75 6.51 -4.18
C ASP A 37 -4.56 5.63 -2.94
N GLU A 38 -4.22 6.21 -1.78
CA GLU A 38 -4.07 5.45 -0.53
C GLU A 38 -5.39 4.85 -0.04
N ASP A 39 -6.50 5.58 -0.18
CA ASP A 39 -7.82 5.10 0.22
C ASP A 39 -8.27 3.92 -0.66
N LEU A 40 -8.01 3.98 -1.97
CA LEU A 40 -8.20 2.85 -2.89
C LEU A 40 -7.32 1.65 -2.50
N ALA A 41 -6.05 1.89 -2.18
CA ALA A 41 -5.14 0.83 -1.74
C ALA A 41 -5.64 0.15 -0.45
N LYS A 42 -6.19 0.91 0.51
CA LYS A 42 -6.82 0.39 1.74
C LYS A 42 -8.09 -0.40 1.46
N ILE A 43 -8.90 -0.02 0.46
CA ILE A 43 -10.07 -0.80 0.04
C ILE A 43 -9.61 -2.17 -0.48
N GLY A 44 -8.58 -2.20 -1.33
CA GLY A 44 -7.97 -3.44 -1.80
C GLY A 44 -7.50 -4.33 -0.64
N LEU A 45 -6.77 -3.75 0.32
CA LEU A 45 -6.31 -4.47 1.51
C LEU A 45 -7.47 -5.08 2.32
N LYS A 46 -8.55 -4.32 2.56
CA LYS A 46 -9.75 -4.81 3.27
C LYS A 46 -10.44 -5.94 2.51
N ALA A 47 -10.44 -5.90 1.18
CA ALA A 47 -11.06 -6.92 0.34
C ALA A 47 -10.33 -8.28 0.38
N MET A 48 -9.05 -8.30 0.79
CA MET A 48 -8.26 -9.54 0.88
C MET A 48 -8.71 -10.47 2.02
N LYS A 49 -9.46 -9.97 3.02
CA LYS A 49 -9.99 -10.76 4.14
C LYS A 49 -8.91 -11.61 4.85
N LEU A 50 -7.74 -11.01 5.08
CA LEU A 50 -6.63 -11.60 5.83
C LEU A 50 -6.90 -11.49 7.33
#